data_AF-A0AAV5B364-F1
#
_entry.id   AF-A0AAV5B364-F1
#
_cell.length_a   1.000
_cell.length_b   1.000
_cell.length_c   1.000
_cell.angle_alpha   90.00
_cell.angle_beta   90.00
_cell.angle_gamma   90.00
#
_symmetry.space_group_name_H-M   'P 1'
#
loop_
_entity.id
_entity.type
_entity.pdbx_description
1 polymer ?
#
loop_
_entity_poly.entity_id
_entity_poly.type
_entity_poly.pdbx_seq_one_letter_code
_entity_poly.pdbx_strand_id
1 'polypeptide(L)'
;MLVSGCEFSVGDDCVAIKSGKLSMERPVRPPCTAVRVTHCSMHDGHGAVAIGSETAGDVSVVVVEDCVFSRTDRGLRVKTRRGRGRDSLVTSVVFRRIAMEGVGVPFVVNALYNCDPDGMEAWVQDRSCRPVDATTPRLGSFTFEDIVVRGAKWCAAWVAGLPEDPVDRLVFRRVEVAFDDGPDEGAPAMAGGVGAFCRGSLVVSGVRPLDCGDVALSGVDGPLLTVDGTEVPAGDGLHRAR
;
A
#
# COMPACT_ATOMS: atom_id res chain seq x y z
N MET A 1 3.95 10.68 -17.58
CA MET A 1 3.92 9.37 -18.30
C MET A 1 2.49 8.85 -18.32
N LEU A 2 2.07 8.17 -19.40
CA LEU A 2 0.76 7.50 -19.49
C LEU A 2 0.95 6.03 -19.84
N VAL A 3 0.29 5.14 -19.10
CA VAL A 3 0.12 3.72 -19.41
C VAL A 3 -1.38 3.48 -19.56
N SER A 4 -1.83 2.99 -20.72
CA SER A 4 -3.26 2.80 -20.95
C SER A 4 -3.59 1.71 -21.97
N GLY A 5 -4.72 1.03 -21.77
CA GLY A 5 -5.21 0.01 -22.69
C GLY A 5 -4.37 -1.26 -22.71
N CYS A 6 -3.66 -1.54 -21.62
CA CYS A 6 -2.74 -2.67 -21.53
C CYS A 6 -3.31 -3.79 -20.66
N GLU A 7 -2.95 -5.02 -21.02
CA GLU A 7 -3.16 -6.21 -20.20
C GLU A 7 -1.80 -6.71 -19.68
N PHE A 8 -1.73 -6.99 -18.39
CA PHE A 8 -0.51 -7.46 -17.73
C PHE A 8 -0.78 -8.80 -17.05
N SER A 9 0.12 -9.76 -17.26
CA SER A 9 0.21 -11.01 -16.50
C SER A 9 1.69 -11.35 -16.33
N VAL A 10 2.23 -11.17 -15.13
CA VAL A 10 3.68 -11.22 -14.87
C VAL A 10 3.97 -11.91 -13.54
N GLY A 11 5.22 -12.36 -13.34
CA GLY A 11 5.64 -13.03 -12.11
C GLY A 11 6.04 -12.11 -10.93
N ASP A 12 5.96 -10.78 -11.10
CA ASP A 12 6.21 -9.81 -10.02
C ASP A 12 5.18 -8.65 -10.12
N ASP A 13 5.54 -7.40 -9.89
CA ASP A 13 4.60 -6.28 -10.01
C ASP A 13 4.22 -5.98 -11.48
N CYS A 14 2.92 -5.85 -11.80
CA CYS A 14 2.44 -5.58 -13.17
C CYS A 14 2.93 -4.21 -13.68
N VAL A 15 2.79 -3.17 -12.87
CA VAL A 15 3.38 -1.84 -13.10
C VAL A 15 4.21 -1.45 -11.88
N ALA A 16 5.52 -1.27 -12.07
CA ALA A 16 6.43 -0.83 -11.02
C ALA A 16 6.93 0.60 -11.28
N ILE A 17 6.63 1.52 -10.37
CA ILE A 17 7.06 2.93 -10.43
C ILE A 17 8.22 3.14 -9.47
N LYS A 18 9.36 3.63 -9.98
CA LYS A 18 10.63 3.75 -9.25
C LYS A 18 11.34 5.05 -9.63
N SER A 19 12.22 5.51 -8.74
CA SER A 19 13.09 6.69 -8.91
C SER A 19 14.50 6.47 -8.34
N GLY A 20 15.00 5.23 -8.39
CA GLY A 20 16.40 4.91 -8.08
C GLY A 20 16.69 4.61 -6.60
N LYS A 21 17.95 4.20 -6.34
CA LYS A 21 18.44 3.85 -4.99
C LYS A 21 19.26 4.98 -4.38
N LEU A 22 19.35 4.98 -3.04
CA LEU A 22 20.09 6.01 -2.29
C LEU A 22 21.60 6.05 -2.62
N SER A 23 22.16 4.93 -3.06
CA SER A 23 23.56 4.84 -3.49
C SER A 23 23.85 5.52 -4.84
N MET A 24 22.82 5.79 -5.65
CA MET A 24 22.97 6.45 -6.94
C MET A 24 23.09 7.96 -6.75
N GLU A 25 23.95 8.63 -7.52
CA GLU A 25 24.09 10.09 -7.44
C GLU A 25 22.79 10.80 -7.84
N ARG A 26 22.50 11.94 -7.21
CA ARG A 26 21.22 12.67 -7.41
C ARG A 26 20.87 12.94 -8.90
N PRO A 27 21.80 13.33 -9.78
CA PRO A 27 21.50 13.55 -11.20
C PRO A 27 21.01 12.30 -11.95
N VAL A 28 21.38 11.10 -11.51
CA VAL A 28 20.99 9.82 -12.14
C VAL A 28 19.80 9.14 -11.45
N ARG A 29 19.20 9.80 -10.44
CA ARG A 29 17.94 9.38 -9.81
C ARG A 29 16.91 10.51 -9.84
N PRO A 30 16.47 10.95 -11.03
CA PRO A 30 15.47 12.00 -11.14
C PRO A 30 14.12 11.55 -10.52
N PRO A 31 13.28 12.51 -10.09
CA PRO A 31 11.95 12.19 -9.59
C PRO A 31 11.09 11.54 -10.67
N CYS A 32 10.29 10.55 -10.26
CA CYS A 32 9.27 9.96 -11.11
C CYS A 32 7.93 10.59 -10.77
N THR A 33 7.49 11.56 -11.58
CA THR A 33 6.27 12.32 -11.30
C THR A 33 5.29 12.34 -12.47
N ALA A 34 4.03 12.66 -12.18
CA ALA A 34 2.93 12.74 -13.14
C ALA A 34 2.75 11.45 -13.96
N VAL A 35 2.60 10.33 -13.24
CA VAL A 35 2.32 9.01 -13.83
C VAL A 35 0.82 8.74 -13.78
N ARG A 36 0.24 8.42 -14.94
CA ARG A 36 -1.16 7.98 -15.04
C ARG A 36 -1.22 6.56 -15.59
N VAL A 37 -1.94 5.68 -14.90
CA VAL A 37 -2.23 4.31 -15.33
C VAL A 37 -3.74 4.16 -15.45
N THR A 38 -4.27 3.84 -16.63
CA THR A 38 -5.73 3.85 -16.81
C THR A 38 -6.23 2.92 -17.89
N HIS A 39 -7.43 2.36 -17.72
CA HIS A 39 -8.02 1.40 -18.68
C HIS A 39 -7.10 0.19 -18.89
N CYS A 40 -6.50 -0.31 -17.80
CA CYS A 40 -5.63 -1.48 -17.83
C CYS A 40 -6.24 -2.65 -17.06
N SER A 41 -5.90 -3.86 -17.48
CA SER A 41 -6.22 -5.10 -16.77
C SER A 41 -4.93 -5.76 -16.26
N MET A 42 -4.93 -6.19 -14.99
CA MET A 42 -3.73 -6.70 -14.31
C MET A 42 -4.05 -8.02 -13.61
N HIS A 43 -3.28 -9.05 -13.96
CA HIS A 43 -3.52 -10.43 -13.54
C HIS A 43 -2.28 -11.02 -12.85
N ASP A 44 -2.52 -11.80 -11.79
CA ASP A 44 -1.59 -12.79 -11.23
C ASP A 44 -0.18 -12.27 -10.81
N GLY A 45 0.01 -10.96 -10.70
CA GLY A 45 1.25 -10.33 -10.25
C GLY A 45 1.33 -10.08 -8.73
N HIS A 46 2.55 -9.89 -8.19
CA HIS A 46 2.77 -9.55 -6.77
C HIS A 46 2.16 -8.19 -6.37
N GLY A 47 1.93 -7.31 -7.33
CA GLY A 47 1.25 -6.03 -7.13
C GLY A 47 0.70 -5.54 -8.46
N ALA A 48 -0.60 -5.19 -8.50
CA ALA A 48 -1.19 -4.64 -9.71
C ALA A 48 -0.49 -3.32 -10.09
N VAL A 49 -0.39 -2.39 -9.12
CA VAL A 49 0.49 -1.23 -9.25
C VAL A 49 1.32 -1.08 -7.99
N ALA A 50 2.64 -1.15 -8.17
CA ALA A 50 3.61 -1.01 -7.10
C ALA A 50 4.42 0.28 -7.22
N ILE A 51 4.64 0.94 -6.09
CA ILE A 51 5.56 2.08 -5.97
C ILE A 51 6.74 1.63 -5.11
N GLY A 52 7.94 1.70 -5.68
CA GLY A 52 9.19 1.33 -5.03
C GLY A 52 9.61 -0.13 -5.21
N SER A 53 10.55 -0.64 -4.42
CA SER A 53 11.11 0.00 -3.23
C SER A 53 12.10 1.14 -3.52
N GLU A 54 12.63 1.22 -4.74
CA GLU A 54 13.64 2.19 -5.16
C GLU A 54 13.00 3.57 -5.42
N THR A 55 12.76 4.34 -4.36
CA THR A 55 12.08 5.65 -4.40
C THR A 55 13.00 6.83 -4.04
N ALA A 56 14.32 6.63 -4.05
CA ALA A 56 15.28 7.61 -3.51
C ALA A 56 15.27 8.97 -4.22
N GLY A 57 14.73 9.03 -5.44
CA GLY A 57 14.61 10.24 -6.24
C GLY A 57 13.28 11.00 -6.09
N ASP A 58 12.36 10.57 -5.22
CA ASP A 58 10.94 10.99 -5.14
C ASP A 58 10.03 10.30 -6.18
N VAL A 59 8.81 9.94 -5.75
CA VAL A 59 7.72 9.48 -6.59
C VAL A 59 6.45 10.23 -6.20
N SER A 60 5.96 11.10 -7.06
CA SER A 60 4.86 12.00 -6.74
C SER A 60 3.83 12.10 -7.86
N VAL A 61 2.58 12.44 -7.54
CA VAL A 61 1.51 12.64 -8.53
C VAL A 61 1.31 11.39 -9.39
N VAL A 62 0.82 10.33 -8.74
CA VAL A 62 0.49 9.05 -9.38
C VAL A 62 -1.02 8.88 -9.35
N VAL A 63 -1.63 8.67 -10.52
CA VAL A 63 -3.07 8.41 -10.65
C VAL A 63 -3.27 7.07 -11.33
N VAL A 64 -3.96 6.16 -10.63
CA VAL A 64 -4.38 4.86 -11.16
C VAL A 64 -5.90 4.85 -11.19
N GLU A 65 -6.50 4.72 -12.37
CA GLU A 65 -7.94 4.82 -12.49
C GLU A 65 -8.56 4.03 -13.63
N ASP A 66 -9.81 3.61 -13.48
CA ASP A 66 -10.54 2.86 -14.52
C ASP A 66 -9.81 1.55 -14.87
N CYS A 67 -9.39 0.79 -13.86
CA CYS A 67 -8.64 -0.46 -14.04
C CYS A 67 -9.35 -1.65 -13.39
N VAL A 68 -8.96 -2.86 -13.82
CA VAL A 68 -9.40 -4.12 -13.22
C VAL A 68 -8.19 -4.91 -12.75
N PHE A 69 -8.18 -5.32 -11.49
CA PHE A 69 -7.13 -6.15 -10.91
C PHE A 69 -7.70 -7.53 -10.56
N SER A 70 -7.02 -8.60 -10.93
CA SER A 70 -7.53 -9.95 -10.67
C SER A 70 -6.43 -10.87 -10.19
N ARG A 71 -6.64 -11.54 -9.05
CA ARG A 71 -5.75 -12.55 -8.46
C ARG A 71 -4.30 -12.10 -8.26
N THR A 72 -4.05 -10.80 -8.24
CA THR A 72 -2.77 -10.26 -7.81
C THR A 72 -2.63 -10.46 -6.30
N ASP A 73 -1.41 -10.66 -5.80
CA ASP A 73 -1.20 -10.68 -4.36
C ASP A 73 -1.68 -9.37 -3.74
N ARG A 74 -1.35 -8.23 -4.37
CA ARG A 74 -1.68 -6.87 -3.92
C ARG A 74 -2.34 -6.02 -4.99
N GLY A 75 -3.29 -5.18 -4.60
CA GLY A 75 -3.84 -4.14 -5.46
C GLY A 75 -2.85 -2.96 -5.61
N LEU A 76 -2.95 -1.97 -4.71
CA LEU A 76 -1.86 -1.00 -4.52
C LEU A 76 -0.79 -1.60 -3.61
N ARG A 77 0.47 -1.40 -4.00
CA ARG A 77 1.63 -1.82 -3.20
C ARG A 77 2.71 -0.73 -3.09
N VAL A 78 2.68 0.07 -2.03
CA VAL A 78 3.76 1.04 -1.74
C VAL A 78 4.81 0.38 -0.85
N LYS A 79 6.06 0.46 -1.28
CA LYS A 79 7.23 -0.15 -0.62
C LYS A 79 8.28 0.93 -0.41
N THR A 80 8.64 1.18 0.84
CA THR A 80 9.81 1.97 1.21
C THR A 80 10.41 1.43 2.49
N ARG A 81 11.56 1.97 2.87
CA ARG A 81 12.23 1.69 4.13
C ARG A 81 13.23 2.77 4.47
N ARG A 82 13.66 2.83 5.74
CA ARG A 82 14.88 3.55 6.12
C ARG A 82 16.03 3.14 5.20
N GLY A 83 16.84 4.10 4.77
CA GLY A 83 17.85 3.92 3.73
C GLY A 83 17.37 4.23 2.31
N ARG A 84 16.15 4.73 2.12
CA ARG A 84 15.73 5.36 0.85
C ARG A 84 16.03 6.87 0.80
N GLY A 85 16.19 7.48 1.97
CA GLY A 85 16.75 8.81 2.11
C GLY A 85 15.73 9.93 2.17
N ARG A 86 16.13 11.09 2.72
CA ARG A 86 15.25 12.24 2.94
C ARG A 86 14.65 12.86 1.68
N ASP A 87 15.29 12.64 0.54
CA ASP A 87 14.79 13.07 -0.77
C ASP A 87 13.70 12.13 -1.31
N SER A 88 13.55 10.92 -0.73
CA SER A 88 12.48 9.98 -1.06
C SER A 88 11.18 10.42 -0.42
N LEU A 89 10.38 11.17 -1.16
CA LEU A 89 8.96 11.34 -0.86
C LEU A 89 8.14 10.38 -1.74
N VAL A 90 7.11 9.76 -1.19
CA VAL A 90 6.06 9.11 -1.99
C VAL A 90 4.73 9.76 -1.61
N THR A 91 4.12 10.52 -2.52
CA THR A 91 2.97 11.36 -2.18
C THR A 91 2.04 11.62 -3.37
N SER A 92 0.83 12.11 -3.09
CA SER A 92 -0.18 12.43 -4.12
C SER A 92 -0.48 11.21 -4.98
N VAL A 93 -0.71 10.08 -4.32
CA VAL A 93 -1.04 8.80 -4.96
C VAL A 93 -2.56 8.58 -4.84
N VAL A 94 -3.22 8.47 -5.99
CA VAL A 94 -4.68 8.31 -6.07
C VAL A 94 -5.01 7.05 -6.84
N PHE A 95 -5.83 6.19 -6.24
CA PHE A 95 -6.42 5.00 -6.84
C PHE A 95 -7.92 5.19 -6.87
N ARG A 96 -8.53 5.12 -8.06
CA ARG A 96 -9.97 5.36 -8.16
C ARG A 96 -10.71 4.63 -9.26
N ARG A 97 -11.98 4.31 -9.04
CA ARG A 97 -12.81 3.58 -10.03
C ARG A 97 -12.10 2.29 -10.46
N ILE A 98 -11.80 1.45 -9.47
CA ILE A 98 -11.08 0.18 -9.68
C ILE A 98 -11.95 -0.95 -9.18
N ALA A 99 -12.05 -2.00 -9.99
CA ALA A 99 -12.62 -3.28 -9.58
C ALA A 99 -11.49 -4.26 -9.28
N MET A 100 -11.58 -4.96 -8.15
CA MET A 100 -10.60 -5.98 -7.76
C MET A 100 -11.30 -7.31 -7.49
N GLU A 101 -10.76 -8.40 -8.02
CA GLU A 101 -11.31 -9.76 -7.87
C GLU A 101 -10.21 -10.71 -7.37
N GLY A 102 -10.47 -11.44 -6.28
CA GLY A 102 -9.54 -12.47 -5.79
C GLY A 102 -8.19 -11.94 -5.31
N VAL A 103 -8.09 -10.64 -4.97
CA VAL A 103 -6.83 -10.00 -4.57
C VAL A 103 -6.46 -10.36 -3.13
N GLY A 104 -5.20 -10.71 -2.87
CA GLY A 104 -4.74 -11.09 -1.53
C GLY A 104 -4.95 -9.97 -0.49
N VAL A 105 -4.35 -8.81 -0.74
CA VAL A 105 -4.55 -7.57 0.05
C VAL A 105 -4.69 -6.37 -0.89
N PRO A 106 -5.88 -5.75 -0.96
CA PRO A 106 -6.16 -4.63 -1.86
C PRO A 106 -5.24 -3.41 -1.67
N PHE A 107 -4.96 -3.04 -0.43
CA PHE A 107 -4.25 -1.79 -0.10
C PHE A 107 -3.06 -2.03 0.80
N VAL A 108 -1.85 -1.74 0.31
CA VAL A 108 -0.61 -1.84 1.11
C VAL A 108 0.22 -0.58 1.02
N VAL A 109 0.58 -0.06 2.19
CA VAL A 109 1.62 0.97 2.33
C VAL A 109 2.61 0.51 3.39
N ASN A 110 3.87 0.27 3.01
CA ASN A 110 4.84 -0.36 3.89
C ASN A 110 6.17 0.41 3.91
N ALA A 111 6.45 1.07 5.03
CA ALA A 111 7.72 1.74 5.33
C ALA A 111 8.74 0.85 6.05
N LEU A 112 8.43 -0.44 6.26
CA LEU A 112 9.28 -1.45 6.90
C LEU A 112 9.65 -2.56 5.91
N TYR A 113 9.73 -2.23 4.61
CA TYR A 113 9.93 -3.22 3.55
C TYR A 113 11.28 -3.95 3.70
N ASN A 114 11.25 -5.28 3.79
CA ASN A 114 12.40 -6.11 4.09
C ASN A 114 13.21 -6.58 2.86
N CYS A 115 13.46 -5.68 1.91
CA CYS A 115 14.36 -5.95 0.79
C CYS A 115 15.81 -5.59 1.10
N ASP A 116 16.70 -5.90 0.15
CA ASP A 116 18.16 -5.74 0.26
C ASP A 116 18.74 -6.63 1.40
N PRO A 117 20.07 -6.92 1.43
CA PRO A 117 20.65 -7.86 2.40
C PRO A 117 20.46 -7.48 3.87
N ASP A 118 20.31 -6.18 4.13
CA ASP A 118 20.09 -5.55 5.44
C ASP A 118 18.59 -5.37 5.76
N GLY A 119 17.68 -5.89 4.94
CA GLY A 119 16.24 -5.68 5.09
C GLY A 119 15.65 -6.12 6.42
N MET A 120 16.29 -7.09 7.09
CA MET A 120 15.87 -7.61 8.39
C MET A 120 16.69 -7.05 9.56
N GLU A 121 17.64 -6.17 9.29
CA GLU A 121 18.41 -5.51 10.33
C GLU A 121 17.52 -4.65 11.22
N ALA A 122 17.88 -4.55 12.49
CA ALA A 122 17.11 -3.83 13.49
C ALA A 122 16.81 -2.40 13.04
N TRP A 123 17.78 -1.71 12.43
CA TRP A 123 17.58 -0.33 12.00
C TRP A 123 16.53 -0.13 10.89
N VAL A 124 16.19 -1.19 10.15
CA VAL A 124 15.10 -1.17 9.16
C VAL A 124 13.77 -1.55 9.83
N GLN A 125 13.76 -2.59 10.67
CA GLN A 125 12.56 -3.24 11.19
C GLN A 125 12.07 -2.74 12.54
N ASP A 126 12.86 -1.89 13.20
CA ASP A 126 12.54 -1.26 14.48
C ASP A 126 11.29 -0.38 14.36
N ARG A 127 10.32 -0.68 15.23
CA ARG A 127 9.02 -0.01 15.31
C ARG A 127 8.96 1.02 16.44
N SER A 128 10.09 1.30 17.08
CA SER A 128 10.23 2.47 17.95
C SER A 128 10.61 3.71 17.13
N CYS A 129 10.34 4.89 17.71
CA CYS A 129 10.68 6.17 17.10
C CYS A 129 12.20 6.36 17.07
N ARG A 130 12.73 6.74 15.91
CA ARG A 130 14.15 7.02 15.69
C ARG A 130 14.36 8.48 15.26
N PRO A 131 15.58 9.03 15.37
CA PRO A 131 15.87 10.34 14.79
C PRO A 131 15.60 10.36 13.28
N VAL A 132 14.90 11.38 12.80
CA VAL A 132 14.76 11.66 11.37
C VAL A 132 16.11 12.16 10.84
N ASP A 133 16.66 11.48 9.84
CA ASP A 133 17.99 11.78 9.30
C ASP A 133 18.05 11.69 7.76
N ALA A 134 19.25 11.69 7.20
CA ALA A 134 19.46 11.63 5.75
C ALA A 134 18.96 10.33 5.09
N THR A 135 18.66 9.28 5.87
CA THR A 135 18.20 7.96 5.43
C THR A 135 16.69 7.77 5.55
N THR A 136 15.99 8.61 6.32
CA THR A 136 14.55 8.52 6.58
C THR A 136 13.73 8.94 5.35
N PRO A 137 12.95 8.03 4.71
CA PRO A 137 12.02 8.41 3.66
C PRO A 137 10.75 9.05 4.25
N ARG A 138 10.00 9.73 3.40
CA ARG A 138 8.70 10.32 3.73
C ARG A 138 7.57 9.66 2.94
N LEU A 139 6.43 9.47 3.59
CA LEU A 139 5.20 8.99 2.98
C LEU A 139 4.13 10.08 3.14
N GLY A 140 3.71 10.67 2.02
CA GLY A 140 2.75 11.75 1.99
C GLY A 140 1.31 11.26 1.95
N SER A 141 0.57 11.69 0.92
CA SER A 141 -0.86 11.40 0.79
C SER A 141 -1.19 10.23 -0.13
N PHE A 142 -2.11 9.39 0.33
CA PHE A 142 -2.69 8.26 -0.40
C PHE A 142 -4.23 8.36 -0.34
N THR A 143 -4.88 8.21 -1.49
CA THR A 143 -6.34 8.27 -1.60
C THR A 143 -6.87 7.09 -2.41
N PHE A 144 -7.85 6.40 -1.84
CA PHE A 144 -8.59 5.29 -2.44
C PHE A 144 -10.05 5.70 -2.53
N GLU A 145 -10.58 5.86 -3.75
CA GLU A 145 -11.96 6.28 -3.94
C GLU A 145 -12.71 5.46 -4.99
N ASP A 146 -13.97 5.12 -4.75
CA ASP A 146 -14.78 4.36 -5.72
C ASP A 146 -14.15 3.01 -6.10
N ILE A 147 -13.89 2.18 -5.09
CA ILE A 147 -13.24 0.87 -5.29
C ILE A 147 -14.13 -0.24 -4.76
N VAL A 148 -14.32 -1.27 -5.57
CA VAL A 148 -15.03 -2.49 -5.18
C VAL A 148 -14.09 -3.67 -5.25
N VAL A 149 -13.98 -4.40 -4.15
CA VAL A 149 -13.17 -5.60 -4.01
C VAL A 149 -14.07 -6.78 -3.69
N ARG A 150 -13.94 -7.85 -4.46
CA ARG A 150 -14.61 -9.14 -4.24
C ARG A 150 -13.56 -10.25 -4.11
N GLY A 151 -13.83 -11.22 -3.23
CA GLY A 151 -12.92 -12.32 -2.99
C GLY A 151 -11.57 -11.88 -2.41
N ALA A 152 -11.53 -10.84 -1.58
CA ALA A 152 -10.31 -10.49 -0.85
C ALA A 152 -9.90 -11.66 0.06
N LYS A 153 -8.60 -11.89 0.27
CA LYS A 153 -8.15 -13.09 1.01
C LYS A 153 -7.61 -12.80 2.39
N TRP A 154 -6.51 -12.07 2.46
CA TRP A 154 -5.68 -12.03 3.67
C TRP A 154 -6.04 -10.85 4.56
N CYS A 155 -6.12 -9.64 4.01
CA CYS A 155 -6.35 -8.40 4.76
C CYS A 155 -6.93 -7.31 3.86
N ALA A 156 -7.80 -6.44 4.38
CA ALA A 156 -8.45 -5.39 3.59
C ALA A 156 -7.47 -4.27 3.29
N ALA A 157 -6.76 -3.79 4.31
CA ALA A 157 -5.67 -2.86 4.16
C ALA A 157 -4.60 -3.09 5.24
N TRP A 158 -3.34 -3.07 4.83
CA TRP A 158 -2.22 -3.11 5.75
C TRP A 158 -1.31 -1.90 5.52
N VAL A 159 -1.20 -1.04 6.52
CA VAL A 159 -0.42 0.19 6.46
C VAL A 159 0.54 0.29 7.64
N ALA A 160 1.81 0.52 7.33
CA ALA A 160 2.84 0.86 8.28
C ALA A 160 3.66 2.04 7.79
N GLY A 161 3.46 3.21 8.40
CA GLY A 161 4.37 4.35 8.36
C GLY A 161 5.52 4.18 9.35
N LEU A 162 6.48 5.10 9.31
CA LEU A 162 7.52 5.14 10.34
C LEU A 162 6.97 5.83 11.60
N PRO A 163 7.31 5.36 12.80
CA PRO A 163 6.89 6.02 14.03
C PRO A 163 7.38 7.47 14.14
N GLU A 164 8.58 7.75 13.62
CA GLU A 164 9.18 9.09 13.59
C GLU A 164 8.74 9.98 12.42
N ASP A 165 8.21 9.37 11.35
CA ASP A 165 7.71 10.08 10.17
C ASP A 165 6.48 9.33 9.62
N PRO A 166 5.31 9.53 10.27
CA PRO A 166 4.06 8.88 9.90
C PRO A 166 3.64 9.20 8.46
N VAL A 167 2.74 8.38 7.90
CA VAL A 167 2.06 8.72 6.65
C VAL A 167 1.23 9.99 6.85
N ASP A 168 1.49 11.03 6.04
CA ASP A 168 0.87 12.36 6.18
C ASP A 168 -0.65 12.34 5.98
N ARG A 169 -1.17 11.43 5.13
CA ARG A 169 -2.63 11.29 4.94
C ARG A 169 -3.01 9.98 4.28
N LEU A 170 -4.01 9.32 4.83
CA LEU A 170 -4.61 8.12 4.26
C LEU A 170 -6.13 8.30 4.16
N VAL A 171 -6.68 8.20 2.94
CA VAL A 171 -8.11 8.41 2.70
C VAL A 171 -8.71 7.19 2.02
N PHE A 172 -9.80 6.68 2.58
CA PHE A 172 -10.68 5.70 1.95
C PHE A 172 -12.08 6.32 1.78
N ARG A 173 -12.61 6.32 0.57
CA ARG A 173 -13.93 6.90 0.28
C ARG A 173 -14.75 6.04 -0.67
N ARG A 174 -15.95 5.61 -0.29
CA ARG A 174 -16.79 4.72 -1.12
C ARG A 174 -15.99 3.48 -1.56
N VAL A 175 -15.53 2.73 -0.56
CA VAL A 175 -14.72 1.52 -0.73
C VAL A 175 -15.48 0.34 -0.15
N GLU A 176 -15.69 -0.70 -0.96
CA GLU A 176 -16.32 -1.93 -0.51
C GLU A 176 -15.32 -3.10 -0.64
N VAL A 177 -15.14 -3.85 0.44
CA VAL A 177 -14.30 -5.05 0.46
C VAL A 177 -15.10 -6.23 0.97
N ALA A 178 -15.37 -7.18 0.08
CA ALA A 178 -15.92 -8.48 0.43
C ALA A 178 -14.82 -9.53 0.39
N PHE A 179 -14.63 -10.24 1.50
CA PHE A 179 -13.71 -11.36 1.58
C PHE A 179 -14.29 -12.61 0.93
N ASP A 180 -13.39 -13.48 0.46
CA ASP A 180 -13.72 -14.84 0.06
C ASP A 180 -14.28 -15.64 1.25
N ASP A 181 -15.16 -16.61 0.99
CA ASP A 181 -15.80 -17.43 2.03
C ASP A 181 -14.80 -18.40 2.71
N GLY A 182 -13.76 -18.82 1.99
CA GLY A 182 -12.75 -19.76 2.49
C GLY A 182 -11.35 -19.45 1.96
N PRO A 183 -10.79 -18.24 2.23
CA PRO A 183 -9.49 -17.89 1.75
C PRO A 183 -8.40 -18.68 2.47
N ASP A 184 -7.28 -18.85 1.78
CA ASP A 184 -6.03 -19.25 2.41
C ASP A 184 -5.47 -18.12 3.29
N GLU A 185 -4.49 -18.45 4.14
CA GLU A 185 -3.77 -17.46 4.93
C GLU A 185 -2.55 -16.95 4.16
N GLY A 186 -2.24 -15.66 4.29
CA GLY A 186 -1.07 -15.08 3.66
C GLY A 186 -0.53 -13.88 4.43
N ALA A 187 0.76 -13.59 4.25
CA ALA A 187 1.37 -12.43 4.89
C ALA A 187 0.73 -11.14 4.35
N PRO A 188 0.32 -10.17 5.18
CA PRO A 188 -0.30 -8.93 4.75
C PRO A 188 0.73 -7.84 4.42
N ALA A 189 2.02 -8.09 4.56
CA ALA A 189 3.09 -7.31 3.97
C ALA A 189 4.42 -8.03 4.11
N MET A 190 5.38 -7.63 3.30
CA MET A 190 6.78 -8.00 3.45
C MET A 190 7.46 -7.10 4.49
N ALA A 191 7.33 -7.47 5.76
CA ALA A 191 7.97 -6.81 6.90
C ALA A 191 8.26 -7.84 8.00
N GLY A 192 9.30 -7.62 8.80
CA GLY A 192 9.71 -8.54 9.86
C GLY A 192 8.71 -8.54 11.01
N GLY A 193 8.45 -9.71 11.61
CA GLY A 193 7.53 -9.87 12.74
C GLY A 193 6.05 -9.74 12.36
N VAL A 194 5.70 -9.82 11.08
CA VAL A 194 4.31 -9.82 10.61
C VAL A 194 3.88 -11.25 10.29
N GLY A 195 2.87 -11.75 11.02
CA GLY A 195 2.31 -13.08 10.82
C GLY A 195 1.41 -13.19 9.58
N ALA A 196 0.91 -14.40 9.32
CA ALA A 196 -0.11 -14.64 8.31
C ALA A 196 -1.47 -14.08 8.75
N PHE A 197 -2.28 -13.66 7.79
CA PHE A 197 -3.60 -13.11 7.99
C PHE A 197 -4.61 -13.89 7.14
N CYS A 198 -5.81 -14.03 7.68
CA CYS A 198 -7.01 -14.52 7.00
C CYS A 198 -8.14 -13.56 7.34
N ARG A 199 -8.75 -12.95 6.33
CA ARG A 199 -9.86 -11.99 6.46
C ARG A 199 -9.66 -10.86 7.49
N GLY A 200 -8.43 -10.35 7.57
CA GLY A 200 -8.09 -9.21 8.42
C GLY A 200 -8.70 -7.89 7.92
N SER A 201 -9.03 -7.00 8.85
CA SER A 201 -9.67 -5.71 8.55
C SER A 201 -8.69 -4.62 8.09
N LEU A 202 -8.94 -3.35 8.44
CA LEU A 202 -7.98 -2.26 8.26
C LEU A 202 -6.98 -2.30 9.42
N VAL A 203 -5.72 -2.61 9.13
CA VAL A 203 -4.62 -2.55 10.09
C VAL A 203 -3.68 -1.42 9.71
N VAL A 204 -3.64 -0.39 10.54
CA VAL A 204 -2.95 0.87 10.25
C VAL A 204 -2.00 1.21 11.39
N SER A 205 -0.78 1.61 11.06
CA SER A 205 0.20 2.06 12.04
C SER A 205 1.01 3.23 11.50
N GLY A 206 1.29 4.22 12.34
CA GLY A 206 2.02 5.42 11.94
C GLY A 206 1.34 6.19 10.79
N VAL A 207 0.07 6.56 10.95
CA VAL A 207 -0.70 7.33 9.96
C VAL A 207 -1.42 8.50 10.62
N ARG A 208 -1.33 9.71 10.06
CA ARG A 208 -1.96 10.92 10.61
C ARG A 208 -2.30 11.96 9.52
N PRO A 209 -3.58 12.18 9.13
CA PRO A 209 -4.80 11.49 9.57
C PRO A 209 -5.19 10.27 8.71
N LEU A 210 -6.06 9.43 9.28
CA LEU A 210 -6.83 8.40 8.57
C LEU A 210 -8.27 8.88 8.43
N ASP A 211 -8.74 9.07 7.18
CA ASP A 211 -10.10 9.48 6.86
C ASP A 211 -10.85 8.32 6.17
N CYS A 212 -11.89 7.79 6.80
CA CYS A 212 -12.81 6.84 6.18
C CYS A 212 -14.16 7.51 5.93
N GLY A 213 -14.69 7.39 4.71
CA GLY A 213 -16.02 7.88 4.37
C GLY A 213 -16.75 6.90 3.47
N ASP A 214 -17.75 6.20 4.00
CA ASP A 214 -18.47 5.14 3.30
C ASP A 214 -17.56 3.96 2.91
N VAL A 215 -16.96 3.33 3.92
CA VAL A 215 -16.14 2.12 3.78
C VAL A 215 -16.89 0.94 4.36
N ALA A 216 -17.14 -0.08 3.55
CA ALA A 216 -17.91 -1.26 3.90
C ALA A 216 -17.05 -2.52 3.82
N LEU A 217 -16.97 -3.30 4.90
CA LEU A 217 -16.27 -4.59 4.92
C LEU A 217 -17.25 -5.74 5.21
N SER A 218 -17.24 -6.80 4.41
CA SER A 218 -17.99 -8.04 4.67
C SER A 218 -17.08 -9.26 4.72
N GLY A 219 -17.40 -10.22 5.59
CA GLY A 219 -16.57 -11.41 5.83
C GLY A 219 -15.33 -11.17 6.70
N VAL A 220 -15.17 -9.99 7.32
CA VAL A 220 -14.03 -9.68 8.20
C VAL A 220 -14.13 -10.37 9.56
N ASP A 221 -13.03 -10.97 9.99
CA ASP A 221 -12.84 -11.51 11.33
C ASP A 221 -12.29 -10.44 12.31
N GLY A 222 -12.72 -10.46 13.58
CA GLY A 222 -12.21 -9.53 14.60
C GLY A 222 -12.69 -8.07 14.42
N PRO A 223 -12.01 -7.05 14.97
CA PRO A 223 -12.42 -5.63 14.86
C PRO A 223 -12.29 -5.09 13.43
N LEU A 224 -13.04 -4.02 13.10
CA LEU A 224 -12.97 -3.39 11.77
C LEU A 224 -11.72 -2.51 11.55
N LEU A 225 -11.12 -2.03 12.64
CA LEU A 225 -9.99 -1.12 12.59
C LEU A 225 -9.04 -1.39 13.75
N THR A 226 -7.77 -1.57 13.42
CA THR A 226 -6.67 -1.63 14.40
C THR A 226 -5.69 -0.50 14.07
N VAL A 227 -5.44 0.38 15.03
CA VAL A 227 -4.49 1.50 14.91
C VAL A 227 -3.35 1.32 15.90
N ASP A 228 -2.11 1.30 15.41
CA ASP A 228 -0.90 1.16 16.23
C ASP A 228 -0.97 -0.04 17.19
N GLY A 229 -1.55 -1.16 16.71
CA GLY A 229 -1.72 -2.40 17.48
C GLY A 229 -2.90 -2.39 18.47
N THR A 230 -3.68 -1.32 18.53
CA THR A 230 -4.86 -1.20 19.39
C THR A 230 -6.14 -1.28 18.57
N GLU A 231 -7.10 -2.08 19.00
CA GLU A 231 -8.43 -2.09 18.38
C GLU A 231 -9.14 -0.76 18.66
N VAL A 232 -9.65 -0.13 17.60
CA VAL A 232 -10.35 1.16 17.70
C VAL A 232 -11.78 0.99 17.20
N PRO A 233 -12.79 1.58 17.87
CA PRO A 233 -14.14 1.60 17.34
C PRO A 233 -14.16 2.17 15.92
N ALA A 234 -14.90 1.52 15.02
CA ALA A 234 -15.13 2.09 13.70
C ALA A 234 -16.01 3.33 13.84
N GLY A 235 -15.55 4.47 13.30
CA GLY A 235 -16.37 5.68 13.21
C GLY A 235 -17.43 5.56 12.11
N ASP A 236 -18.29 6.57 11.98
CA ASP A 236 -19.44 6.55 11.06
C ASP A 236 -19.10 6.23 9.60
N GLY A 237 -17.87 6.51 9.17
CA GLY A 237 -17.39 6.26 7.82
C GLY A 237 -16.88 4.84 7.54
N LEU A 238 -16.82 3.93 8.53
CA LEU A 238 -16.37 2.55 8.38
C LEU A 238 -17.37 1.60 9.05
N HIS A 239 -17.91 0.65 8.30
CA HIS A 239 -18.96 -0.24 8.81
C HIS A 239 -18.87 -1.66 8.24
N ARG A 240 -19.54 -2.60 8.90
CA ARG A 240 -19.75 -3.94 8.36
C ARG A 240 -20.87 -3.90 7.33
N ALA A 241 -20.61 -4.42 6.14
CA ALA A 241 -21.66 -4.79 5.21
C ALA A 241 -22.37 -6.06 5.70
N ARG A 242 -23.66 -6.18 5.38
CA ARG A 242 -24.46 -7.36 5.68
C ARG A 242 -24.20 -8.49 4.69
#